data_AF-A0A509KW36-F1
#
_entry.id   AF-A0A509KW36-F1
#
_cell.length_a   1.000
_cell.length_b   1.000
_cell.length_c   1.000
_cell.angle_alpha   90.00
_cell.angle_beta   90.00
_cell.angle_gamma   90.00
#
_symmetry.space_group_name_H-M   'P 1'
#
loop_
_entity.id
_entity.type
_entity.pdbx_description
1 polymer ?
#
loop_
_entity_poly.entity_id
_entity_poly.type
_entity_poly.pdbx_seq_one_letter_code
_entity_poly.pdbx_strand_id
1 'polypeptide(L)'
;MPKQPIDVRARNFDEVALGYSAETAIEEAKRCLICKKPRCVSSCPVEIDIASMMRAVAEGDFAEGVRILKDKNLLPAVCGRVCPQEDQCEGVCALLKKGGELAIGRVERFLADWEVEQGDLALPEIPPATGKKVAVIGGGPAGLTVAGDLIKLGHAVTIFEALHEMGGVLIYGIPEFRLPKAIVRREVEYLEKLGVEMITDYIVGRTRTVDSLIEEYDAVFIGSGAGLPWFMDIPGEILNGVYSANEYLTRMNLMKGYLPGSG
;
A
#
# COMPACT_ATOMS: atom_id res chain seq x y z
N MET A 1 1.32 18.40 9.99
CA MET A 1 2.49 17.66 9.46
C MET A 1 3.28 18.56 8.54
N PRO A 2 4.62 18.59 8.67
CA PRO A 2 5.48 19.33 7.75
C PRO A 2 5.30 18.89 6.29
N LYS A 3 5.44 19.85 5.37
CA LYS A 3 5.38 19.64 3.92
C LYS A 3 6.52 20.39 3.27
N GLN A 4 6.98 19.92 2.13
CA GLN A 4 7.89 20.70 1.29
C GLN A 4 7.28 22.07 0.90
N PRO A 5 8.09 23.14 0.82
CA PRO A 5 7.67 24.42 0.24
C PRO A 5 7.13 24.27 -1.19
N ILE A 6 6.19 25.14 -1.57
CA ILE A 6 5.46 25.02 -2.85
C ILE A 6 6.40 25.19 -4.05
N ASP A 7 7.29 26.19 -3.98
CA ASP A 7 8.28 26.53 -5.00
C ASP A 7 9.33 25.42 -5.22
N VAL A 8 9.61 24.65 -4.17
CA VAL A 8 10.50 23.48 -4.21
C VAL A 8 9.76 22.26 -4.78
N ARG A 9 8.64 21.85 -4.17
CA ARG A 9 7.93 20.61 -4.53
C ARG A 9 7.29 20.62 -5.92
N ALA A 10 7.10 21.80 -6.51
CA ALA A 10 6.62 21.92 -7.88
C ALA A 10 7.66 21.50 -8.93
N ARG A 11 8.92 21.28 -8.52
CA ARG A 11 10.07 21.05 -9.42
C ARG A 11 10.76 19.70 -9.19
N ASN A 12 10.20 18.85 -8.33
CA ASN A 12 10.73 17.52 -8.05
C ASN A 12 9.58 16.50 -7.91
N PHE A 13 9.95 15.24 -7.76
CA PHE A 13 9.02 14.13 -7.53
C PHE A 13 9.18 13.56 -6.11
N ASP A 14 9.87 14.27 -5.22
CA ASP A 14 10.08 13.83 -3.85
C ASP A 14 8.80 13.96 -3.03
N GLU A 15 8.68 13.18 -1.95
CA GLU A 15 7.46 13.12 -1.16
C GLU A 15 7.08 14.49 -0.57
N VAL A 16 5.86 14.97 -0.86
CA VAL A 16 5.41 16.30 -0.43
C VAL A 16 5.20 16.35 1.09
N ALA A 17 4.62 15.28 1.64
CA ALA A 17 4.30 15.14 3.05
C ALA A 17 5.47 14.45 3.76
N LEU A 18 6.08 15.09 4.75
CA LEU A 18 7.36 14.66 5.32
C LEU A 18 7.23 13.75 6.55
N GLY A 19 6.03 13.35 6.93
CA GLY A 19 5.80 12.52 8.12
C GLY A 19 5.80 13.30 9.44
N TYR A 20 5.48 12.60 10.52
CA TYR A 20 5.56 13.13 11.88
C TYR A 20 6.88 12.74 12.56
N SER A 21 7.35 13.59 13.47
CA SER A 21 8.31 13.16 14.48
C SER A 21 7.61 12.32 15.55
N ALA A 22 8.38 11.60 16.36
CA ALA A 22 7.85 10.83 17.48
C ALA A 22 7.05 11.71 18.45
N GLU A 23 7.55 12.91 18.77
CA GLU A 23 6.88 13.86 19.65
C GLU A 23 5.54 14.30 19.06
N THR A 24 5.53 14.64 17.77
CA THR A 24 4.30 15.07 17.08
C THR A 24 3.27 13.94 17.01
N ALA A 25 3.71 12.71 16.76
CA ALA A 25 2.85 11.54 16.73
C ALA A 25 2.23 11.25 18.10
N ILE A 26 3.02 11.33 19.18
CA ILE A 26 2.53 11.21 20.56
C ILE A 26 1.51 12.30 20.88
N GLU A 27 1.81 13.56 20.55
CA GLU A 27 0.90 14.69 20.78
C GLU A 27 -0.43 14.52 20.04
N GLU A 28 -0.38 14.10 18.77
CA GLU A 28 -1.58 13.84 17.99
C GLU A 28 -2.38 12.67 18.56
N ALA A 29 -1.72 11.58 18.94
CA ALA A 29 -2.36 10.41 19.52
C ALA A 29 -3.06 10.72 20.86
N LYS A 30 -2.48 11.59 21.70
CA LYS A 30 -3.08 12.08 22.95
C LYS A 30 -4.38 12.85 22.77
N ARG A 31 -4.66 13.36 21.56
CA ARG A 31 -5.94 14.02 21.24
C ARG A 31 -7.08 13.01 21.09
N CYS A 32 -6.77 11.74 20.83
CA CYS A 32 -7.78 10.68 20.70
C CYS A 32 -8.60 10.54 21.99
N LEU A 33 -9.93 10.55 21.88
CA LEU A 33 -10.83 10.48 23.03
C LEU A 33 -11.00 9.05 23.60
N ILE A 34 -10.34 8.05 23.00
CA ILE A 34 -10.46 6.62 23.35
C ILE A 34 -11.95 6.25 23.51
N CYS A 35 -12.71 6.50 22.44
CA CYS A 35 -14.17 6.38 22.46
C CYS A 35 -14.60 4.95 22.82
N LYS A 36 -15.53 4.80 23.77
CA LYS A 36 -16.12 3.49 24.12
C LYS A 36 -16.77 2.78 22.92
N LYS A 37 -17.30 3.55 21.96
CA LYS A 37 -17.83 3.06 20.67
C LYS A 37 -17.06 3.73 19.53
N PRO A 38 -15.91 3.20 19.13
CA PRO A 38 -15.00 3.86 18.19
C PRO A 38 -15.50 3.68 16.75
N ARG A 39 -16.33 4.62 16.26
CA ARG A 39 -16.86 4.58 14.88
C ARG A 39 -15.76 4.59 13.80
N CYS A 40 -14.57 5.12 14.13
CA CYS A 40 -13.42 5.09 13.25
C CYS A 40 -12.99 3.67 12.87
N VAL A 41 -13.16 2.69 13.78
CA VAL A 41 -12.85 1.28 13.53
C VAL A 41 -13.80 0.71 12.47
N SER A 42 -15.11 0.83 12.69
CA SER A 42 -16.12 0.33 11.74
C SER A 42 -16.14 1.03 10.38
N SER A 43 -15.53 2.22 10.29
CA SER A 43 -15.42 2.98 9.03
C SER A 43 -14.10 2.71 8.30
N CYS A 44 -13.13 2.10 8.98
CA CYS A 44 -11.94 1.56 8.35
C CYS A 44 -12.35 0.26 7.63
N PRO A 45 -12.10 0.11 6.31
CA PRO A 45 -12.52 -1.08 5.56
C PRO A 45 -11.95 -2.41 6.09
N VAL A 46 -10.81 -2.35 6.80
CA VAL A 46 -10.14 -3.51 7.41
C VAL A 46 -10.26 -3.53 8.94
N GLU A 47 -11.03 -2.62 9.52
CA GLU A 47 -11.36 -2.57 10.95
C GLU A 47 -10.13 -2.57 11.88
N ILE A 48 -9.09 -1.78 11.55
CA ILE A 48 -7.94 -1.56 12.44
C ILE A 48 -8.43 -1.10 13.81
N ASP A 49 -7.87 -1.65 14.90
CA ASP A 49 -8.12 -1.19 16.26
C ASP A 49 -7.41 0.16 16.54
N ILE A 50 -7.96 1.20 15.93
CA ILE A 50 -7.42 2.57 15.97
C ILE A 50 -7.36 3.09 17.41
N ALA A 51 -8.28 2.70 18.29
CA ALA A 51 -8.30 3.20 19.67
C ALA A 51 -7.12 2.64 20.47
N SER A 52 -6.83 1.34 20.32
CA SER A 52 -5.67 0.71 20.97
C SER A 52 -4.36 1.18 20.34
N MET A 53 -4.30 1.29 19.01
CA MET A 53 -3.15 1.84 18.30
C MET A 53 -2.82 3.26 18.80
N MET A 54 -3.82 4.15 18.88
CA MET A 54 -3.63 5.52 19.37
C MET A 54 -3.18 5.55 20.83
N ARG A 55 -3.66 4.64 21.68
CA ARG A 55 -3.20 4.54 23.06
C ARG A 55 -1.72 4.17 23.14
N ALA A 56 -1.31 3.14 22.41
CA ALA A 56 0.08 2.69 22.37
C ALA A 56 1.01 3.84 21.91
N VAL A 57 0.64 4.57 20.85
CA VAL A 57 1.41 5.75 20.40
C VAL A 57 1.43 6.85 21.47
N ALA A 58 0.31 7.14 22.13
CA ALA A 58 0.27 8.18 23.17
C ALA A 58 1.15 7.85 24.40
N GLU A 59 1.36 6.56 24.68
CA GLU A 59 2.22 6.02 25.75
C GLU A 59 3.68 5.87 25.31
N GLY A 60 3.98 6.05 24.02
CA GLY A 60 5.32 5.90 23.45
C GLY A 60 5.70 4.46 23.09
N ASP A 61 4.74 3.53 23.15
CA ASP A 61 4.93 2.13 22.75
C ASP A 61 4.63 1.95 21.25
N PHE A 62 5.56 2.40 20.42
CA PHE A 62 5.41 2.34 18.97
C PHE A 62 5.45 0.90 18.43
N ALA A 63 6.19 0.01 19.09
CA ALA A 63 6.26 -1.41 18.71
C ALA A 63 4.89 -2.09 18.85
N GLU A 64 4.17 -1.83 19.94
CA GLU A 64 2.80 -2.32 20.11
C GLU A 64 1.85 -1.67 19.09
N GLY A 65 2.01 -0.37 18.82
CA GLY A 65 1.23 0.32 17.78
C GLY A 65 1.38 -0.34 16.40
N VAL A 66 2.62 -0.66 16.01
CA VAL A 66 2.93 -1.39 14.76
C VAL A 66 2.31 -2.79 14.77
N ARG A 67 2.40 -3.52 15.88
CA ARG A 67 1.81 -4.87 16.00
C ARG A 67 0.30 -4.85 15.80
N ILE A 68 -0.40 -3.92 16.46
CA ILE A 68 -1.86 -3.72 16.32
C ILE A 68 -2.23 -3.41 14.87
N LEU A 69 -1.44 -2.56 14.22
CA LEU A 69 -1.67 -2.14 12.84
C LEU A 69 -1.51 -3.32 11.86
N LYS A 70 -0.42 -4.09 11.99
CA LYS A 70 -0.11 -5.24 11.13
C LYS A 70 -0.98 -6.48 11.37
N ASP A 71 -1.74 -6.52 12.46
CA ASP A 71 -2.77 -7.55 12.67
C ASP A 71 -3.88 -7.50 11.60
N LYS A 72 -4.17 -6.29 11.08
CA LYS A 72 -5.26 -6.05 10.13
C LYS A 72 -4.81 -5.55 8.76
N ASN A 73 -3.65 -4.89 8.69
CA ASN A 73 -3.20 -4.25 7.46
C ASN A 73 -1.79 -4.72 7.08
N LEU A 74 -1.66 -5.37 5.92
CA LEU A 74 -0.35 -5.76 5.38
C LEU A 74 0.42 -4.55 4.82
N LEU A 75 -0.27 -3.49 4.37
CA LEU A 75 0.34 -2.35 3.67
C LEU A 75 0.16 -1.01 4.41
N PRO A 76 0.50 -0.91 5.71
CA PRO A 76 0.22 0.29 6.49
C PRO A 76 0.96 1.53 6.00
N ALA A 77 2.21 1.38 5.54
CA ALA A 77 2.98 2.47 4.97
C ALA A 77 2.35 3.04 3.69
N VAL A 78 1.53 2.25 2.98
CA VAL A 78 0.78 2.68 1.81
C VAL A 78 -0.55 3.30 2.25
N CYS A 79 -1.35 2.58 3.04
CA CYS A 79 -2.68 3.02 3.49
C CYS A 79 -2.64 4.38 4.23
N GLY A 80 -1.67 4.57 5.13
CA GLY A 80 -1.48 5.86 5.83
C GLY A 80 -1.18 7.05 4.89
N ARG A 81 -0.71 6.79 3.66
CA ARG A 81 -0.42 7.81 2.64
C ARG A 81 -1.56 8.05 1.66
N VAL A 82 -2.31 7.01 1.30
CA VAL A 82 -3.20 7.05 0.14
C VAL A 82 -4.68 6.87 0.45
N CYS A 83 -5.04 6.33 1.62
CA CYS A 83 -6.45 6.22 2.00
C CYS A 83 -7.12 7.62 1.99
N PRO A 84 -8.35 7.74 1.49
CA PRO A 84 -9.16 8.95 1.64
C PRO A 84 -9.75 8.97 3.06
N GLN A 85 -8.94 9.35 4.05
CA GLN A 85 -9.35 9.24 5.46
C GLN A 85 -10.58 10.10 5.79
N GLU A 86 -10.78 11.20 5.07
CA GLU A 86 -11.93 12.09 5.14
C GLU A 86 -13.26 11.38 4.84
N ASP A 87 -13.24 10.33 4.02
CA ASP A 87 -14.40 9.50 3.68
C ASP A 87 -14.42 8.18 4.47
N GLN A 88 -13.43 7.96 5.34
CA GLN A 88 -13.24 6.72 6.09
C GLN A 88 -13.14 6.97 7.60
N CYS A 89 -12.01 6.63 8.22
CA CYS A 89 -11.82 6.59 9.67
C CYS A 89 -11.84 7.99 10.31
N GLU A 90 -11.31 9.01 9.62
CA GLU A 90 -11.24 10.38 10.13
C GLU A 90 -12.58 11.10 9.95
N GLY A 91 -13.28 10.86 8.84
CA GLY A 91 -14.60 11.44 8.53
C GLY A 91 -15.71 11.14 9.54
N VAL A 92 -15.57 10.07 10.32
CA VAL A 92 -16.55 9.66 11.34
C VAL A 92 -16.10 9.95 12.78
N CYS A 93 -14.91 10.53 12.95
CA CYS A 93 -14.28 10.77 14.24
C CYS A 93 -15.17 11.62 15.15
N ALA A 94 -15.26 11.25 16.43
CA ALA A 94 -16.09 11.96 17.40
C ALA A 94 -15.61 13.40 17.66
N LEU A 95 -14.32 13.68 17.43
CA LEU A 95 -13.75 15.03 17.58
C LEU A 95 -14.32 16.04 16.57
N LEU A 96 -14.79 15.59 15.40
CA LEU A 96 -15.38 16.50 14.39
C LEU A 96 -16.59 17.24 14.96
N LYS A 97 -17.39 16.59 15.80
CA LYS A 97 -18.53 17.20 16.49
C LYS A 97 -18.13 18.31 17.48
N LYS A 98 -16.85 18.36 17.86
CA LYS A 98 -16.26 19.36 18.74
C LYS A 98 -15.37 20.36 17.98
N GLY A 99 -15.42 20.37 16.65
CA GLY A 99 -14.60 21.25 15.80
C GLY A 99 -13.13 20.85 15.71
N GLY A 100 -12.76 19.62 16.11
CA GLY A 100 -11.40 19.10 15.99
C GLY A 100 -11.30 17.95 14.99
N GLU A 101 -10.11 17.73 14.45
CA GLU A 101 -9.76 16.58 13.61
C GLU A 101 -8.74 15.68 14.31
N LEU A 102 -8.73 14.39 13.99
CA LEU A 102 -7.70 13.45 14.45
C LEU A 102 -7.04 12.84 13.21
N ALA A 103 -5.72 12.99 13.07
CA ALA A 103 -4.99 12.54 11.90
C ALA A 103 -4.56 11.07 12.04
N ILE A 104 -5.52 10.16 11.94
CA ILE A 104 -5.33 8.70 12.05
C ILE A 104 -4.34 8.20 10.99
N GLY A 105 -4.53 8.56 9.73
CA GLY A 105 -3.67 8.09 8.63
C GLY A 105 -2.21 8.54 8.79
N ARG A 106 -1.99 9.71 9.39
CA ARG A 106 -0.63 10.21 9.64
C ARG A 106 0.07 9.48 10.77
N VAL A 107 -0.68 9.05 11.80
CA VAL A 107 -0.14 8.20 12.87
C VAL A 107 0.13 6.79 12.37
N GLU A 108 -0.77 6.22 11.55
CA GLU A 108 -0.56 4.95 10.85
C GLU A 108 0.72 4.99 10.00
N ARG A 109 0.87 6.04 9.18
CA ARG A 109 2.09 6.28 8.41
C ARG A 109 3.32 6.36 9.31
N PHE A 110 3.27 7.15 10.39
CA PHE A 110 4.39 7.32 11.31
C PHE A 110 4.85 5.98 11.87
N LEU A 111 3.93 5.12 12.32
CA LEU A 111 4.27 3.81 12.84
C LEU A 111 4.98 2.94 11.80
N ALA A 112 4.47 2.93 10.57
CA ALA A 112 5.05 2.14 9.49
C ALA A 112 6.41 2.69 9.02
N ASP A 113 6.63 4.00 9.08
CA ASP A 113 7.92 4.62 8.77
C ASP A 113 8.92 4.37 9.93
N TRP A 114 8.49 4.52 11.19
CA TRP A 114 9.30 4.28 12.39
C TRP A 114 9.80 2.83 12.48
N GLU A 115 8.94 1.87 12.16
CA GLU A 115 9.26 0.43 12.15
C GLU A 115 10.50 0.15 11.28
N VAL A 116 10.61 0.85 10.15
CA VAL A 116 11.65 0.65 9.15
C VAL A 116 12.97 1.22 9.63
N GLU A 117 12.92 2.33 10.37
CA GLU A 117 14.09 2.93 11.00
C GLU A 117 14.68 2.03 12.10
N GLN A 118 13.90 1.09 12.66
CA GLN A 118 14.40 0.14 13.65
C GLN A 118 15.27 -0.98 13.04
N GLY A 119 15.32 -1.10 11.71
CA GLY A 119 16.10 -2.10 10.99
C GLY A 119 15.31 -3.34 10.59
N ASP A 120 16.01 -4.40 10.18
CA ASP A 120 15.39 -5.66 9.75
C ASP A 120 14.63 -6.28 10.93
N LEU A 121 13.30 -6.21 10.85
CA LEU A 121 12.43 -6.92 11.77
C LEU A 121 12.60 -8.42 11.60
N ALA A 122 12.53 -9.14 12.72
CA ALA A 122 12.50 -10.59 12.70
C ALA A 122 11.33 -11.05 11.82
N LEU A 123 11.64 -11.88 10.81
CA LEU A 123 10.61 -12.56 10.03
C LEU A 123 9.78 -13.43 10.99
N PRO A 124 8.44 -13.43 10.87
CA PRO A 124 7.61 -14.35 11.64
C PRO A 124 8.03 -15.79 11.35
N GLU A 125 7.88 -16.66 12.34
CA GLU A 125 8.02 -18.10 12.13
C GLU A 125 6.90 -18.57 11.19
N ILE A 126 7.29 -19.12 10.05
CA ILE A 126 6.36 -19.69 9.08
C ILE A 126 6.00 -21.10 9.58
N PRO A 127 4.70 -21.45 9.66
CA PRO A 127 4.29 -22.77 10.10
C PRO A 127 4.77 -23.86 9.11
N PRO A 128 4.78 -25.15 9.52
CA PRO A 128 5.15 -26.23 8.64
C PRO A 128 4.37 -26.22 7.32
N ALA A 129 5.05 -26.56 6.23
CA ALA A 129 4.45 -26.58 4.90
C ALA A 129 3.19 -27.47 4.87
N THR A 130 2.09 -26.87 4.41
CA THR A 130 0.80 -27.56 4.22
C THR A 130 0.81 -28.53 3.03
N GLY A 131 1.82 -28.43 2.16
CA GLY A 131 1.90 -29.16 0.89
C GLY A 131 1.01 -28.59 -0.22
N LYS A 132 0.29 -27.48 0.04
CA LYS A 132 -0.60 -26.82 -0.91
C LYS A 132 0.10 -25.68 -1.65
N LYS A 133 -0.19 -25.56 -2.95
CA LYS A 133 0.34 -24.52 -3.84
C LYS A 133 -0.76 -23.57 -4.31
N VAL A 134 -0.51 -22.27 -4.26
CA VAL A 134 -1.45 -21.24 -4.71
C VAL A 134 -0.80 -20.32 -5.73
N ALA A 135 -1.45 -20.14 -6.88
CA ALA A 135 -1.07 -19.16 -7.88
C ALA A 135 -1.84 -17.84 -7.66
N VAL A 136 -1.13 -16.72 -7.67
CA VAL A 136 -1.70 -15.38 -7.53
C VAL A 136 -1.44 -14.62 -8.83
N ILE A 137 -2.49 -14.22 -9.54
CA ILE A 137 -2.40 -13.50 -10.82
C ILE A 137 -2.55 -12.00 -10.55
N GLY A 138 -1.45 -11.25 -10.68
CA GLY A 138 -1.33 -9.82 -10.45
C GLY A 138 -0.58 -9.50 -9.16
N GLY A 139 0.51 -8.74 -9.27
CA GLY A 139 1.37 -8.28 -8.18
C GLY A 139 0.92 -6.98 -7.53
N GLY A 140 -0.36 -6.60 -7.66
CA GLY A 140 -0.92 -5.40 -7.03
C GLY A 140 -1.23 -5.59 -5.53
N PRO A 141 -1.81 -4.57 -4.86
CA PRO A 141 -2.12 -4.63 -3.42
C PRO A 141 -2.87 -5.89 -3.01
N ALA A 142 -3.88 -6.31 -3.79
CA ALA A 142 -4.66 -7.50 -3.49
C ALA A 142 -3.81 -8.78 -3.55
N GLY A 143 -2.99 -8.93 -4.59
CA GLY A 143 -2.12 -10.10 -4.75
C GLY A 143 -1.03 -10.18 -3.68
N LEU A 144 -0.40 -9.05 -3.35
CA LEU A 144 0.58 -8.96 -2.26
C LEU A 144 -0.05 -9.33 -0.90
N THR A 145 -1.25 -8.82 -0.61
CA THR A 145 -1.99 -9.16 0.62
C THR A 145 -2.32 -10.64 0.70
N VAL A 146 -2.92 -11.21 -0.35
CA VAL A 146 -3.27 -12.62 -0.38
C VAL A 146 -2.03 -13.50 -0.24
N ALA A 147 -0.93 -13.15 -0.91
CA ALA A 147 0.31 -13.89 -0.79
C ALA A 147 0.89 -13.83 0.63
N GLY A 148 0.89 -12.64 1.25
CA GLY A 148 1.36 -12.44 2.62
C GLY A 148 0.56 -13.20 3.68
N ASP A 149 -0.75 -13.36 3.48
CA ASP A 149 -1.58 -14.16 4.39
C ASP A 149 -1.37 -15.65 4.17
N LEU A 150 -1.35 -16.11 2.91
CA LEU A 150 -1.22 -17.53 2.58
C LEU A 150 0.15 -18.11 2.95
N ILE A 151 1.23 -17.34 2.79
CA ILE A 151 2.58 -17.80 3.18
C ILE A 151 2.66 -17.99 4.70
N LYS A 152 2.02 -17.11 5.49
CA LYS A 152 1.93 -17.24 6.96
C LYS A 152 1.05 -18.41 7.42
N LEU A 153 0.24 -18.97 6.52
CA LEU A 153 -0.52 -20.21 6.77
C LEU A 153 0.24 -21.47 6.31
N GLY A 154 1.47 -21.33 5.79
CA GLY A 154 2.32 -22.45 5.37
C GLY A 154 2.00 -22.98 3.97
N HIS A 155 1.35 -22.18 3.12
CA HIS A 155 1.14 -22.50 1.71
C HIS A 155 2.32 -22.05 0.86
N ALA A 156 2.65 -22.79 -0.20
CA ALA A 156 3.58 -22.33 -1.22
C ALA A 156 2.83 -21.37 -2.16
N VAL A 157 3.34 -20.15 -2.33
CA VAL A 157 2.67 -19.11 -3.11
C VAL A 157 3.59 -18.62 -4.24
N THR A 158 3.05 -18.55 -5.46
CA THR A 158 3.72 -17.95 -6.62
C THR A 158 2.86 -16.80 -7.14
N ILE A 159 3.42 -15.59 -7.22
CA ILE A 159 2.79 -14.42 -7.85
C ILE A 159 3.27 -14.29 -9.30
N PHE A 160 2.32 -14.15 -10.23
CA PHE A 160 2.56 -13.87 -11.64
C PHE A 160 2.15 -12.42 -11.96
N GLU A 161 3.09 -11.61 -12.43
CA GLU A 161 2.88 -10.20 -12.77
C GLU A 161 3.25 -9.94 -14.24
N ALA A 162 2.40 -9.18 -14.93
CA ALA A 162 2.54 -8.90 -16.35
C ALA A 162 3.67 -7.88 -16.63
N LEU A 163 3.89 -6.93 -15.71
CA LEU A 163 4.95 -5.93 -15.80
C LEU A 163 6.28 -6.46 -15.24
N HIS A 164 7.36 -5.71 -15.48
CA HIS A 164 8.70 -6.00 -14.98
C HIS A 164 8.91 -5.61 -13.50
N GLU A 165 7.88 -5.06 -12.83
CA GLU A 165 7.95 -4.65 -11.42
C GLU A 165 6.63 -4.95 -10.70
N MET A 166 6.73 -5.53 -9.50
CA MET A 166 5.59 -5.82 -8.61
C MET A 166 5.03 -4.54 -7.97
N GLY A 167 3.73 -4.52 -7.68
CA GLY A 167 3.04 -3.47 -6.94
C GLY A 167 1.86 -2.84 -7.69
N GLY A 168 1.68 -3.17 -8.98
CA GLY A 168 0.55 -2.69 -9.78
C GLY A 168 0.40 -1.16 -9.75
N VAL A 169 -0.80 -0.66 -9.43
CA VAL A 169 -1.08 0.80 -9.38
C VAL A 169 -0.17 1.54 -8.40
N LEU A 170 0.37 0.85 -7.39
CA LEU A 170 1.30 1.45 -6.43
C LEU A 170 2.65 1.81 -7.07
N ILE A 171 3.01 1.15 -8.18
CA ILE A 171 4.20 1.47 -8.97
C ILE A 171 3.86 2.37 -10.15
N TYR A 172 2.99 1.93 -11.06
CA TYR A 172 2.79 2.65 -12.33
C TYR A 172 1.81 3.83 -12.22
N GLY A 173 0.93 3.85 -11.21
CA GLY A 173 -0.18 4.81 -11.13
C GLY A 173 0.08 5.97 -10.17
N ILE A 174 0.23 5.67 -8.88
CA ILE A 174 0.38 6.70 -7.84
C ILE A 174 1.78 7.33 -7.96
N PRO A 175 1.96 8.65 -8.07
CA PRO A 175 3.29 9.22 -8.24
C PRO A 175 4.20 9.15 -6.99
N GLU A 176 5.52 9.23 -7.21
CA GLU A 176 6.56 9.22 -6.16
C GLU A 176 6.32 10.30 -5.09
N PHE A 177 5.87 11.49 -5.48
CA PHE A 177 5.63 12.62 -4.57
C PHE A 177 4.52 12.36 -3.54
N ARG A 178 3.71 11.30 -3.75
CA ARG A 178 2.64 10.86 -2.85
C ARG A 178 2.92 9.49 -2.24
N LEU A 179 3.49 8.56 -3.00
CA LEU A 179 3.84 7.23 -2.55
C LEU A 179 5.25 6.87 -3.07
N PRO A 180 6.28 7.05 -2.23
CA PRO A 180 7.64 6.65 -2.57
C PRO A 180 7.75 5.18 -2.96
N LYS A 181 8.40 4.88 -4.09
CA LYS A 181 8.48 3.50 -4.61
C LYS A 181 9.30 2.57 -3.76
N ALA A 182 10.26 3.12 -3.01
CA ALA A 182 11.05 2.37 -2.04
C ALA A 182 10.16 1.67 -0.99
N ILE A 183 9.02 2.27 -0.62
CA ILE A 183 8.07 1.67 0.33
C ILE A 183 7.45 0.41 -0.29
N VAL A 184 6.99 0.50 -1.53
CA VAL A 184 6.35 -0.63 -2.21
C VAL A 184 7.36 -1.76 -2.43
N ARG A 185 8.57 -1.44 -2.88
CA ARG A 185 9.65 -2.43 -3.07
C ARG A 185 10.00 -3.15 -1.77
N ARG A 186 10.06 -2.45 -0.65
CA ARG A 186 10.29 -3.07 0.66
C ARG A 186 9.20 -4.09 1.02
N GLU A 187 7.93 -3.77 0.79
CA GLU A 187 6.84 -4.72 1.07
C GLU A 187 6.93 -5.97 0.16
N VAL A 188 7.34 -5.77 -1.09
CA VAL A 188 7.61 -6.88 -2.03
C VAL A 188 8.79 -7.72 -1.54
N GLU A 189 9.93 -7.10 -1.23
CA GLU A 189 11.13 -7.76 -0.70
C GLU A 189 10.86 -8.52 0.60
N TYR A 190 9.98 -7.99 1.47
CA TYR A 190 9.55 -8.67 2.68
C TYR A 190 8.83 -9.99 2.37
N LEU A 191 7.94 -10.00 1.37
CA LEU A 191 7.25 -11.21 0.93
C LEU A 191 8.21 -12.21 0.26
N GLU A 192 9.17 -11.73 -0.52
CA GLU A 192 10.24 -12.58 -1.09
C GLU A 192 11.08 -13.23 0.02
N LYS A 193 11.44 -12.46 1.07
CA LYS A 193 12.14 -12.97 2.26
C LYS A 193 11.31 -14.02 3.02
N LEU A 194 9.98 -13.93 2.98
CA LEU A 194 9.08 -14.96 3.52
C LEU A 194 8.97 -16.21 2.62
N GLY A 195 9.57 -16.21 1.44
CA GLY A 195 9.56 -17.34 0.52
C GLY A 195 8.41 -17.35 -0.49
N VAL A 196 7.73 -16.20 -0.67
CA VAL A 196 6.80 -16.03 -1.81
C VAL A 196 7.62 -15.99 -3.09
N GLU A 197 7.30 -16.85 -4.05
CA GLU A 197 7.90 -16.82 -5.38
C GLU A 197 7.25 -15.73 -6.23
N MET A 198 8.06 -14.99 -6.98
CA MET A 198 7.61 -13.85 -7.77
C MET A 198 8.13 -13.95 -9.19
N ILE A 199 7.22 -13.95 -10.16
CA ILE A 199 7.51 -14.08 -11.59
C ILE A 199 6.94 -12.85 -12.30
N THR A 200 7.82 -11.97 -12.77
CA THR A 200 7.49 -10.77 -13.55
C THR A 200 7.52 -11.07 -15.05
N ASP A 201 7.14 -10.09 -15.88
CA ASP A 201 7.09 -10.19 -17.34
C ASP A 201 6.24 -11.39 -17.82
N TYR A 202 5.21 -11.72 -17.03
CA TYR A 202 4.43 -12.93 -17.16
C TYR A 202 2.95 -12.63 -17.36
N ILE A 203 2.54 -12.59 -18.63
CA ILE A 203 1.16 -12.28 -19.00
C ILE A 203 0.32 -13.57 -18.97
N VAL A 204 -0.36 -13.83 -17.85
CA VAL A 204 -1.35 -14.91 -17.78
C VAL A 204 -2.49 -14.65 -18.78
N GLY A 205 -2.88 -15.68 -19.52
CA GLY A 205 -3.74 -15.62 -20.71
C GLY A 205 -2.99 -15.50 -22.04
N ARG A 206 -1.68 -15.25 -22.01
CA ARG A 206 -0.79 -15.26 -23.19
C ARG A 206 0.36 -16.24 -23.02
N THR A 207 1.13 -16.12 -21.94
CA THR A 207 2.25 -17.01 -21.62
C THR A 207 1.76 -18.39 -21.20
N ARG A 208 0.77 -18.43 -20.30
CA ARG A 208 0.00 -19.63 -19.93
C ARG A 208 -1.45 -19.29 -19.67
N THR A 209 -2.35 -20.22 -19.94
CA THR A 209 -3.79 -20.04 -19.67
C THR A 209 -4.09 -20.19 -18.19
N VAL A 210 -5.22 -19.63 -17.75
CA VAL A 210 -5.71 -19.83 -16.38
C VAL A 210 -6.02 -21.30 -16.12
N ASP A 211 -6.59 -22.02 -17.08
CA ASP A 211 -6.89 -23.45 -16.97
C ASP A 211 -5.63 -24.27 -16.67
N SER A 212 -4.52 -23.96 -17.35
CA SER A 212 -3.24 -24.61 -17.10
C SER A 212 -2.69 -24.33 -15.70
N LEU A 213 -2.96 -23.16 -15.11
CA LEU A 213 -2.58 -22.88 -13.73
C LEU A 213 -3.47 -23.64 -12.74
N ILE A 214 -4.76 -23.80 -13.04
CA ILE A 214 -5.70 -24.58 -12.21
C ILE A 214 -5.30 -26.07 -12.18
N GLU A 215 -4.70 -26.60 -13.25
CA GLU A 215 -4.20 -27.98 -13.27
C GLU A 215 -2.94 -28.19 -12.42
N GLU A 216 -2.10 -27.16 -12.23
CA GLU A 216 -0.81 -27.27 -11.53
C GLU A 216 -0.82 -26.78 -10.08
N TYR A 217 -1.77 -25.91 -9.73
CA TYR A 217 -1.91 -25.31 -8.41
C TYR A 217 -3.20 -25.77 -7.74
N ASP A 218 -3.20 -25.91 -6.41
CA ASP A 218 -4.40 -26.30 -5.67
C ASP A 218 -5.47 -25.18 -5.66
N ALA A 219 -5.04 -23.92 -5.83
CA ALA A 219 -5.93 -22.77 -5.95
C ALA A 219 -5.31 -21.65 -6.80
N VAL A 220 -6.18 -20.83 -7.39
CA VAL A 220 -5.79 -19.64 -8.16
C VAL A 220 -6.57 -18.43 -7.65
N PHE A 221 -5.86 -17.35 -7.33
CA PHE A 221 -6.44 -16.04 -7.04
C PHE A 221 -6.20 -15.09 -8.21
N ILE A 222 -7.22 -14.33 -8.62
CA ILE A 222 -7.14 -13.37 -9.71
C ILE A 222 -7.29 -11.96 -9.16
N GLY A 223 -6.19 -11.20 -9.17
CA GLY A 223 -6.08 -9.82 -8.72
C GLY A 223 -5.50 -8.88 -9.78
N SER A 224 -5.87 -9.06 -11.05
CA SER A 224 -5.34 -8.29 -12.19
C SER A 224 -5.79 -6.83 -12.24
N GLY A 225 -6.79 -6.45 -11.44
CA GLY A 225 -7.30 -5.08 -11.35
C GLY A 225 -8.06 -4.62 -12.60
N ALA A 226 -8.25 -3.29 -12.72
CA ALA A 226 -8.98 -2.64 -13.80
C ALA A 226 -8.06 -1.66 -14.56
N GLY A 227 -7.08 -2.21 -15.28
CA GLY A 227 -6.00 -1.43 -15.92
C GLY A 227 -6.29 -0.91 -17.34
N LEU A 228 -7.43 -1.25 -17.94
CA LEU A 228 -7.78 -0.83 -19.30
C LEU A 228 -8.34 0.61 -19.30
N PRO A 229 -7.77 1.55 -20.07
CA PRO A 229 -8.29 2.91 -20.16
C PRO A 229 -9.63 2.94 -20.90
N TRP A 230 -10.46 3.93 -20.56
CA TRP A 230 -11.70 4.24 -21.28
C TRP A 230 -11.54 5.58 -22.01
N PHE A 231 -11.83 5.58 -23.31
CA PHE A 231 -11.80 6.78 -24.17
C PHE A 231 -13.23 7.29 -24.42
N MET A 232 -13.34 8.57 -24.78
CA MET A 232 -14.64 9.25 -24.88
C MET A 232 -15.31 9.12 -26.26
N ASP A 233 -14.60 8.58 -27.26
CA ASP A 233 -15.02 8.47 -28.65
C ASP A 233 -15.37 9.84 -29.28
N ILE A 234 -14.57 10.88 -28.97
CA ILE A 234 -14.80 12.25 -29.45
C ILE A 234 -13.82 12.66 -30.56
N PRO A 235 -14.22 13.56 -31.49
CA PRO A 235 -13.31 14.08 -32.51
C PRO A 235 -12.05 14.69 -31.89
N GLY A 236 -10.88 14.23 -32.33
CA GLY A 236 -9.58 14.74 -31.89
C GLY A 236 -8.89 13.93 -30.79
N GLU A 237 -9.50 12.85 -30.28
CA GLU A 237 -8.89 12.02 -29.22
C GLU A 237 -7.61 11.27 -29.66
N ILE A 238 -7.38 11.13 -30.98
CA ILE A 238 -6.18 10.51 -31.56
C ILE A 238 -5.11 11.54 -32.00
N LEU A 239 -5.28 12.82 -31.67
CA LEU A 239 -4.30 13.85 -32.02
C LEU A 239 -3.04 13.74 -31.16
N ASN A 240 -1.90 14.18 -31.72
CA ASN A 240 -0.64 14.24 -30.98
C ASN A 240 -0.78 15.12 -29.73
N GLY A 241 -0.28 14.61 -28.60
CA GLY A 241 -0.37 15.29 -27.31
C GLY A 241 -1.58 14.88 -26.47
N VAL A 242 -2.51 14.09 -27.02
CA VAL A 242 -3.57 13.44 -26.25
C VAL A 242 -3.05 12.11 -25.68
N TYR A 243 -3.19 11.93 -24.38
CA TYR A 243 -2.76 10.73 -23.66
C TYR A 243 -3.91 10.20 -22.81
N SER A 244 -4.01 8.88 -22.68
CA SER A 244 -4.73 8.31 -21.55
C SER A 244 -3.95 8.59 -20.26
N ALA A 245 -4.67 8.73 -19.13
CA ALA A 245 -4.02 8.86 -17.83
C ALA A 245 -3.08 7.66 -17.56
N ASN A 246 -3.50 6.45 -17.95
CA ASN A 246 -2.71 5.23 -17.82
C ASN A 246 -1.38 5.36 -18.56
N GLU A 247 -1.38 5.76 -19.84
CA GLU A 247 -0.15 5.93 -20.61
C GLU A 247 0.76 7.00 -19.98
N TYR A 248 0.22 8.18 -19.67
CA TYR A 248 1.01 9.27 -19.11
C TYR A 248 1.64 8.89 -17.76
N LEU A 249 0.85 8.32 -16.85
CA LEU A 249 1.33 7.90 -15.53
C LEU A 249 2.31 6.73 -15.63
N THR A 250 2.10 5.75 -16.52
CA THR A 250 3.07 4.67 -16.73
C THR A 250 4.40 5.22 -17.23
N ARG A 251 4.41 6.15 -18.20
CA ARG A 251 5.65 6.81 -18.66
C ARG A 251 6.35 7.57 -17.54
N MET A 252 5.60 8.36 -16.78
CA MET A 252 6.19 9.17 -15.72
C MET A 252 6.68 8.33 -14.54
N ASN A 253 5.88 7.38 -14.06
CA ASN A 253 6.15 6.66 -12.81
C ASN A 253 6.94 5.38 -13.02
N LEU A 254 6.52 4.51 -13.94
CA LEU A 254 7.19 3.22 -14.16
C LEU A 254 8.47 3.40 -14.97
N MET A 255 8.42 4.22 -16.03
CA MET A 255 9.61 4.49 -16.86
C MET A 255 10.47 5.64 -16.34
N LYS A 256 10.08 6.26 -15.22
CA LYS A 256 10.81 7.36 -14.56
C LYS A 256 11.08 8.56 -15.47
N GLY A 257 10.11 8.93 -16.32
CA GLY A 257 10.20 10.05 -17.27
C GLY A 257 10.44 11.43 -16.64
N TYR A 258 10.48 11.54 -15.32
CA TYR A 258 10.87 12.76 -14.61
C TYR A 258 12.37 12.89 -14.34
N LEU A 259 13.17 11.85 -14.57
CA LEU A 259 14.62 11.90 -14.37
C LEU A 259 15.31 12.65 -15.52
N PRO A 260 16.39 13.41 -15.27
CA PRO A 260 17.16 14.05 -16.34
C PRO A 260 17.67 13.02 -17.36
N GLY A 261 17.44 13.27 -18.66
CA GLY A 261 17.91 12.39 -19.75
C GLY A 261 17.03 11.19 -20.07
N SER A 262 15.79 11.15 -19.55
CA SER A 262 14.81 10.07 -19.81
C SER A 262 13.95 10.31 -21.08
N GLY A 263 14.37 11.20 -21.98
CA GLY A 263 13.69 11.54 -23.24
C GLY A 263 14.64 11.74 -24.40
#